data_AF-A0A101F1Z3-F1
#
_entry.id   AF-A0A101F1Z3-F1
#
_cell.length_a   1.000
_cell.length_b   1.000
_cell.length_c   1.000
_cell.angle_alpha   90.00
_cell.angle_beta   90.00
_cell.angle_gamma   90.00
#
_symmetry.space_group_name_H-M   'P 1'
#
loop_
_entity.id
_entity.type
_entity.pdbx_description
1 polymer ?
#
loop_
_entity_poly.entity_id
_entity_poly.type
_entity_poly.pdbx_seq_one_letter_code
_entity_poly.pdbx_strand_id
1 'polypeptide(L)'
;MGCGIEVPAQRVLAGGVIVHVDKESFYRLLELKEKPFCIVGELSSAGFGLKKTKVTIIPFEGALIVYRGEVELPEKCILVKASEISISK
;
A
#
# COMPACT_ATOMS: atom_id res chain seq x y z
N MET A 1 -19.11 4.12 -9.95
CA MET A 1 -18.02 4.38 -10.93
C MET A 1 -16.93 5.19 -10.22
N GLY A 2 -15.92 4.53 -9.66
CA GLY A 2 -14.80 5.21 -9.01
C GLY A 2 -13.80 5.71 -10.06
N CYS A 3 -13.56 7.02 -10.13
CA CYS A 3 -12.48 7.60 -10.92
C CYS A 3 -11.13 7.25 -10.25
N GLY A 4 -10.45 6.21 -10.75
CA GLY A 4 -9.06 5.95 -10.43
C GLY A 4 -8.17 6.66 -11.46
N ILE A 5 -7.32 7.58 -11.00
CA ILE A 5 -6.24 8.13 -11.82
C ILE A 5 -5.05 7.19 -11.62
N GLU A 6 -4.65 6.51 -12.69
CA GLU A 6 -3.41 5.75 -12.75
C GLU A 6 -2.25 6.73 -12.95
N VAL A 7 -1.51 6.99 -11.88
CA VAL A 7 -0.31 7.83 -11.93
C VAL A 7 0.91 6.90 -11.96
N PRO A 8 1.80 6.98 -12.97
CA PRO A 8 3.09 6.31 -12.93
C PRO A 8 3.94 6.97 -11.83
N ALA A 9 3.87 6.43 -10.62
CA ALA A 9 4.55 6.99 -9.45
C ALA A 9 6.07 6.82 -9.59
N GLN A 10 6.79 7.89 -9.95
CA GLN A 10 8.23 7.83 -10.23
C GLN A 10 9.12 7.67 -8.98
N ARG A 11 8.60 7.86 -7.76
CA ARG A 11 9.21 7.41 -6.48
C ARG A 11 8.37 7.93 -5.31
N VAL A 12 7.87 7.04 -4.45
CA VAL A 12 7.32 7.44 -3.15
C VAL A 12 8.42 7.21 -2.11
N LEU A 13 9.12 8.27 -1.72
CA LEU A 13 10.10 8.25 -0.63
C LEU A 13 9.41 8.67 0.67
N ALA A 14 8.97 7.71 1.47
CA ALA A 14 8.43 7.99 2.80
C ALA A 14 9.56 7.91 3.84
N GLY A 15 10.01 9.05 4.35
CA GLY A 15 10.90 9.15 5.51
C GLY A 15 10.16 8.86 6.83
N GLY A 16 9.49 7.72 6.93
CA GLY A 16 8.61 7.34 8.03
C GLY A 16 8.80 5.90 8.49
N VAL A 17 8.20 5.55 9.63
CA VAL A 17 8.28 4.19 10.19
C VAL A 17 7.44 3.23 9.36
N ILE A 18 8.00 2.07 9.01
CA ILE A 18 7.26 1.01 8.31
C ILE A 18 6.68 0.05 9.33
N VAL A 19 5.36 -0.06 9.38
CA VAL A 19 4.64 -0.90 10.33
C VAL A 19 3.90 -1.99 9.58
N HIS A 20 4.27 -3.25 9.82
CA HIS A 20 3.56 -4.40 9.28
C HIS A 20 2.39 -4.77 10.20
N VAL A 21 1.21 -4.94 9.62
CA VAL A 21 -0.03 -5.26 10.35
C VAL A 21 -0.76 -6.43 9.71
N ASP A 22 -1.62 -7.08 10.48
CA ASP A 22 -2.58 -8.07 9.99
C ASP A 22 -3.76 -7.42 9.24
N LYS A 23 -4.60 -8.25 8.61
CA LYS A 23 -5.73 -7.81 7.79
C LYS A 23 -6.75 -6.98 8.57
N GLU A 24 -7.10 -7.40 9.79
CA GLU A 24 -8.14 -6.77 10.59
C GLU A 24 -7.69 -5.39 11.07
N SER A 25 -6.45 -5.31 11.56
CA SER A 25 -5.82 -4.04 11.94
C SER A 25 -5.74 -3.08 10.75
N PHE A 26 -5.44 -3.57 9.55
CA PHE A 26 -5.42 -2.75 8.33
C PHE A 26 -6.79 -2.13 8.01
N TYR A 27 -7.87 -2.91 8.10
CA TYR A 27 -9.24 -2.40 7.88
C TYR A 27 -9.64 -1.36 8.92
N ARG A 28 -9.36 -1.60 10.20
CA ARG A 28 -9.64 -0.62 11.25
C ARG A 28 -8.95 0.71 10.98
N LEU A 29 -7.69 0.68 10.54
CA LEU A 29 -6.93 1.89 10.20
C LEU A 29 -7.44 2.59 8.93
N LEU A 30 -7.93 1.84 7.94
CA LEU A 30 -8.59 2.40 6.75
C LEU A 30 -9.87 3.15 7.11
N GLU A 31 -10.66 2.63 8.05
CA GLU A 31 -11.94 3.19 8.46
C GLU A 31 -11.79 4.55 9.15
N LEU A 32 -10.68 4.75 9.88
CA LEU A 32 -10.35 6.01 10.54
C LEU A 32 -10.15 7.19 9.57
N LYS A 33 -9.95 6.91 8.27
CA LYS A 33 -9.80 7.96 7.25
C LYS A 33 -11.10 8.17 6.48
N GLU A 34 -11.45 9.43 6.26
CA GLU A 34 -12.61 9.80 5.43
C GLU A 34 -12.39 9.38 3.97
N LYS A 35 -11.19 9.61 3.43
CA LYS A 35 -10.77 9.21 2.08
C LYS A 35 -9.36 8.60 2.13
N PRO A 36 -9.21 7.33 2.54
CA PRO A 36 -7.91 6.70 2.65
C PRO A 36 -7.22 6.62 1.29
N PHE A 37 -5.92 6.94 1.28
CA PHE A 37 -5.07 6.74 0.12
C PHE A 37 -4.40 5.37 0.23
N CYS A 38 -4.62 4.49 -0.74
CA CYS A 38 -4.16 3.12 -0.70
C CYS A 38 -3.27 2.82 -1.90
N ILE A 39 -2.10 2.24 -1.64
CA ILE A 39 -1.17 1.79 -2.68
C ILE A 39 -1.21 0.26 -2.68
N VAL A 40 -1.54 -0.33 -3.82
CA VAL A 40 -1.49 -1.79 -4.01
C VAL A 40 -0.45 -2.14 -5.06
N GLY A 41 0.29 -3.21 -4.85
CA GLY A 41 1.27 -3.68 -5.81
C GLY A 41 1.99 -4.93 -5.35
N GLU A 42 3.00 -5.34 -6.12
CA GLU A 42 3.85 -6.48 -5.78
C GLU A 42 5.20 -5.98 -5.25
N LEU A 43 5.61 -6.48 -4.08
CA LEU A 43 6.98 -6.28 -3.62
C LEU A 43 7.94 -7.04 -4.52
N SER A 44 8.89 -6.31 -5.12
CA SER A 44 10.01 -6.90 -5.84
C SER A 44 11.21 -7.01 -4.92
N SER A 45 11.66 -8.24 -4.71
CA SER A 45 12.92 -8.53 -4.05
C SER A 45 14.03 -8.48 -5.09
N ALA A 46 14.84 -7.41 -5.08
CA ALA A 46 16.10 -7.35 -5.81
C ALA A 46 17.10 -8.32 -5.17
N GLY A 47 16.96 -9.61 -5.48
CA GLY A 47 17.80 -10.68 -4.97
C GLY A 47 17.14 -12.04 -5.12
N PHE A 48 17.67 -12.84 -6.05
CA PHE A 48 17.50 -14.30 -6.18
C PHE A 48 16.13 -14.91 -5.82
N GLY A 49 15.25 -15.01 -6.82
CA GLY A 49 14.32 -16.15 -6.94
C GLY A 49 13.10 -16.23 -6.01
N LEU A 50 12.64 -15.13 -5.40
CA LEU A 50 11.60 -15.19 -4.37
C LEU A 50 10.28 -14.48 -4.73
N LYS A 51 9.19 -15.26 -4.60
CA LYS A 51 7.75 -14.91 -4.57
C LYS A 51 7.43 -13.41 -4.58
N LYS A 52 6.90 -12.95 -5.72
CA LYS A 52 6.09 -11.72 -5.80
C LYS A 52 5.01 -11.79 -4.72
N THR A 53 5.09 -10.89 -3.75
CA THR A 53 4.13 -10.82 -2.65
C THR A 53 3.29 -9.57 -2.85
N LYS A 54 1.98 -9.75 -3.06
CA LYS A 54 1.05 -8.62 -3.08
C LYS A 54 1.10 -7.90 -1.74
N VAL A 55 1.14 -6.59 -1.79
CA VAL A 55 1.05 -5.73 -0.61
C VAL A 55 0.05 -4.63 -0.84
N THR A 56 -0.60 -4.24 0.25
CA THR A 56 -1.43 -3.06 0.34
C THR A 56 -0.83 -2.14 1.40
N ILE A 57 -0.64 -0.89 1.03
CA ILE A 57 0.01 0.13 1.85
C ILE A 57 -0.94 1.29 2.03
N ILE A 58 -1.07 1.77 3.26
CA ILE A 58 -1.76 3.03 3.58
C ILE A 58 -0.74 3.96 4.27
N PRO A 59 -0.50 5.18 3.75
CA PRO A 59 0.28 6.18 4.44
C PRO A 59 -0.55 6.73 5.61
N PHE A 60 0.04 6.75 6.81
CA PHE A 60 -0.60 7.16 8.04
C PHE A 60 0.36 8.07 8.82
N GLU A 61 0.18 9.39 8.70
CA GLU A 61 0.87 10.45 9.47
C GLU A 61 2.26 10.08 10.01
N GLY A 62 3.27 9.99 9.12
CA GLY A 62 4.66 9.65 9.50
C GLY A 62 4.99 8.16 9.52
N ALA A 63 4.03 7.29 9.19
CA ALA A 63 4.22 5.86 9.03
C ALA A 63 3.66 5.35 7.69
N LEU A 64 4.23 4.25 7.21
CA LEU A 64 3.65 3.40 6.18
C LEU A 64 3.12 2.14 6.83
N ILE A 65 1.80 1.98 6.84
CA ILE A 65 1.17 0.75 7.32
C ILE A 65 1.09 -0.22 6.14
N VAL A 66 1.70 -1.39 6.29
CA VAL A 66 1.86 -2.38 5.23
C VAL A 66 1.17 -3.68 5.62
N TYR A 67 0.13 -4.04 4.86
CA TYR A 67 -0.45 -5.37 4.88
C TYR A 67 0.13 -6.22 3.74
N ARG A 68 0.56 -7.45 4.06
CA ARG A 68 1.07 -8.41 3.07
C ARG A 68 -0.07 -9.31 2.59
N GLY A 69 -0.75 -8.88 1.55
CA GLY A 69 -1.81 -9.61 0.88
C GLY A 69 -2.70 -8.66 0.08
N GLU A 70 -3.75 -9.21 -0.51
CA GLU A 70 -4.79 -8.44 -1.18
C GLU A 70 -5.97 -8.22 -0.23
N VAL A 71 -6.49 -7.00 -0.22
CA VAL A 71 -7.69 -6.62 0.53
C VAL A 71 -8.68 -5.97 -0.41
N GLU A 72 -9.97 -6.28 -0.22
CA GLU A 72 -11.04 -5.54 -0.88
C GLU A 72 -11.10 -4.15 -0.25
N LEU A 73 -10.74 -3.14 -1.04
CA LEU A 73 -10.69 -1.76 -0.58
C LEU A 73 -12.08 -1.11 -0.68
N PRO A 74 -12.54 -0.40 0.36
CA PRO A 74 -13.77 0.38 0.32
C PRO A 74 -13.81 1.37 -0.87
N GLU A 75 -14.99 1.65 -1.43
CA GLU A 75 -15.13 2.55 -2.58
C GLU A 75 -14.63 3.99 -2.33
N LYS A 76 -14.60 4.41 -1.06
CA LYS A 76 -14.05 5.70 -0.62
C LYS A 76 -12.53 5.80 -0.74
N CYS A 77 -11.83 4.70 -1.01
CA CYS A 77 -10.37 4.68 -1.11
C CYS A 77 -9.91 5.31 -2.42
N ILE A 78 -8.93 6.20 -2.33
CA ILE A 78 -8.13 6.62 -3.48
C ILE A 78 -7.12 5.51 -3.73
N LEU A 79 -7.26 4.78 -4.84
CA LEU A 79 -6.43 3.63 -5.16
C LEU A 79 -5.31 4.00 -6.14
N VAL A 80 -4.07 3.73 -5.74
CA VAL A 80 -2.90 3.74 -6.62
C VAL A 80 -2.43 2.30 -6.83
N LYS A 81 -2.37 1.89 -8.09
CA LYS A 81 -1.80 0.60 -8.49
C LYS A 81 -0.34 0.82 -8.89
N ALA A 82 0.57 0.17 -8.20
CA ALA A 82 1.98 0.15 -8.53
C ALA A 82 2.32 -1.19 -9.18
N SER A 83 2.92 -1.17 -10.37
CA SER A 83 3.39 -2.39 -11.06
C SER A 83 4.51 -3.08 -10.27
N GLU A 84 5.31 -2.30 -9.56
CA GLU A 84 6.41 -2.79 -8.72
C GLU A 84 6.55 -1.88 -7.50
N ILE A 85 6.68 -2.48 -6.32
CA ILE A 85 6.96 -1.77 -5.07
C ILE A 85 8.34 -2.21 -4.60
N SER A 86 9.21 -1.24 -4.35
CA SER A 86 10.49 -1.43 -3.67
C SER A 86 10.44 -0.70 -2.34
N ILE A 87 10.67 -1.44 -1.24
CA ILE A 87 10.82 -0.87 0.09
C ILE A 87 12.31 -0.98 0.43
N SER A 88 13.05 0.11 0.25
CA SER A 88 14.43 0.21 0.72
C SER A 88 14.44 0.46 2.23
N LYS A 89 15.39 -0.18 2.94
CA LYS A 89 15.70 0.13 4.34
C LYS A 89 16.23 1.56 4.49
#